data_AF-A0A971UH10-F1
#
_entry.id   AF-A0A971UH10-F1
#
_cell.length_a   1.000
_cell.length_b   1.000
_cell.length_c   1.000
_cell.angle_alpha   90.00
_cell.angle_beta   90.00
_cell.angle_gamma   90.00
#
_symmetry.space_group_name_H-M   'P 1'
#
loop_
_entity.id
_entity.type
_entity.pdbx_description
1 polymer ?
#
loop_
_entity_poly.entity_id
_entity_poly.type
_entity_poly.pdbx_seq_one_letter_code
_entity_poly.pdbx_strand_id
1 'polypeptide(L)' 'MLRRVLLVLVFAQFVLLVAFAVLVGGYALAAAASDSVGATVLWWTAMGCLMAIVADVLLLVGVLGIAALVHSASSDRPHV' A
#
# COMPACT_ATOMS: atom_id res chain seq x y z
N MET A 1 -8.17 -17.14 -8.20
CA MET A 1 -8.52 -16.20 -7.12
C MET A 1 -7.31 -15.38 -6.69
N LEU A 2 -6.21 -16.01 -6.27
CA LEU A 2 -4.94 -15.36 -5.86
C LEU A 2 -4.41 -14.28 -6.84
N ARG A 3 -4.38 -14.57 -8.15
CA ARG A 3 -3.91 -13.63 -9.18
C ARG A 3 -4.74 -12.34 -9.23
N ARG A 4 -6.05 -12.41 -8.97
CA ARG A 4 -6.91 -11.22 -8.93
C ARG A 4 -6.65 -10.40 -7.66
N VAL A 5 -6.45 -11.07 -6.52
CA VAL A 5 -6.11 -10.40 -5.26
C VAL A 5 -4.79 -9.65 -5.38
N LEU A 6 -3.75 -10.29 -5.92
CA LEU A 6 -2.45 -9.64 -6.16
C LEU A 6 -2.58 -8.42 -7.09
N LEU A 7 -3.36 -8.53 -8.18
CA LEU A 7 -3.59 -7.39 -9.08
C LEU A 7 -4.28 -6.23 -8.37
N VAL A 8 -5.29 -6.51 -7.55
CA VAL A 8 -6.02 -5.49 -6.79
C VAL A 8 -5.09 -4.81 -5.78
N LEU A 9 -4.31 -5.59 -5.02
CA LEU A 9 -3.35 -5.04 -4.05
C LEU A 9 -2.28 -4.18 -4.73
N VAL A 10 -1.63 -4.68 -5.78
CA VAL A 10 -0.61 -3.88 -6.52
C VAL A 10 -1.21 -2.60 -7.10
N PHE A 11 -2.43 -2.66 -7.64
CA PHE A 11 -3.10 -1.47 -8.15
C PHE A 11 -3.47 -0.49 -7.03
N ALA A 12 -4.03 -0.99 -5.93
CA ALA A 12 -4.35 -0.19 -4.75
C ALA A 12 -3.10 0.48 -4.18
N GLN A 13 -1.97 -0.23 -4.12
CA GLN A 13 -0.68 0.30 -3.71
C GLN A 13 -0.25 1.50 -4.56
N PHE A 14 -0.35 1.38 -5.89
CA PHE A 14 -0.01 2.49 -6.78
C PHE A 14 -0.92 3.71 -6.55
N VAL A 15 -2.22 3.48 -6.43
CA VAL A 15 -3.20 4.53 -6.14
C VAL A 15 -2.91 5.21 -4.79
N LEU A 16 -2.60 4.42 -3.76
CA LEU A 16 -2.26 4.94 -2.43
C LEU A 16 -0.98 5.76 -2.45
N LEU A 17 0.05 5.35 -3.18
CA LEU A 17 1.28 6.13 -3.33
C LEU A 17 1.03 7.49 -4.01
N VAL A 18 0.23 7.51 -5.07
CA VAL A 18 -0.16 8.76 -5.74
C VAL A 18 -0.98 9.65 -4.80
N ALA A 19 -1.96 9.08 -4.10
CA ALA A 19 -2.77 9.82 -3.13
C ALA A 19 -1.91 10.41 -1.99
N PHE A 20 -0.95 9.63 -1.47
CA PHE A 20 -0.01 10.10 -0.44
C PHE A 20 0.85 11.26 -0.95
N ALA A 21 1.40 11.15 -2.16
CA ALA A 21 2.18 12.22 -2.77
C ALA A 21 1.35 13.52 -2.93
N VAL A 22 0.08 13.40 -3.35
CA VAL A 22 -0.84 14.54 -3.46
C VAL A 22 -1.13 15.15 -2.09
N LEU A 23 -1.37 14.33 -1.06
CA LEU A 23 -1.63 14.81 0.30
C LEU A 23 -0.42 15.55 0.89
N VAL A 24 0.78 15.01 0.73
CA VAL A 24 2.02 15.67 1.19
C VAL A 24 2.29 16.94 0.39
N GLY A 25 2.05 16.95 -0.91
CA GLY A 25 2.15 18.15 -1.74
C GLY A 25 1.15 19.23 -1.32
N GLY A 26 -0.09 18.84 -1.05
CA GLY A 26 -1.14 19.74 -0.53
C GLY A 26 -0.81 20.28 0.85
N TYR A 27 -0.22 19.45 1.73
CA TYR A 27 0.30 19.88 3.03
C TYR A 27 1.37 20.96 2.86
N ALA A 28 2.36 20.75 1.98
CA ALA A 28 3.42 21.72 1.73
C ALA A 28 2.87 23.05 1.19
N LEU A 29 1.85 22.98 0.32
CA LEU A 29 1.17 24.16 -0.20
C LEU A 29 0.39 24.91 0.90
N ALA A 30 -0.35 24.20 1.75
CA ALA A 30 -1.09 24.79 2.88
C ALA A 30 -0.14 25.43 3.90
N ALA A 31 0.97 24.77 4.20
CA ALA A 31 2.02 25.30 5.07
C ALA A 31 2.63 26.59 4.49
N ALA A 32 2.88 26.64 3.18
CA ALA A 32 3.37 27.84 2.50
C ALA A 32 2.34 28.98 2.49
N ALA A 33 1.05 28.65 2.46
CA ALA A 33 -0.06 29.62 2.51
C ALA A 33 -0.37 30.13 3.94
N SER A 34 0.38 29.70 4.95
CA SER A 34 0.11 29.99 6.37
C SER A 34 -1.26 29.49 6.86
N ASP A 35 -1.85 28.49 6.19
CA ASP A 35 -3.08 27.82 6.62
C ASP A 35 -2.74 26.65 7.55
N SER A 36 -2.64 26.96 8.85
CA SER A 36 -2.25 25.99 9.89
C SER A 36 -3.31 24.90 10.12
N VAL A 37 -4.59 25.21 9.91
CA VAL A 37 -5.69 24.25 10.05
C VAL A 37 -5.68 23.27 8.88
N GLY A 38 -5.60 23.79 7.65
CA GLY A 38 -5.47 22.97 6.45
C GLY A 38 -4.26 22.05 6.52
N ALA A 39 -3.09 22.58 6.86
CA ALA A 39 -1.86 21.80 7.01
C ALA A 39 -2.03 20.67 8.05
N THR A 40 -2.65 20.93 9.19
CA THR A 40 -2.86 19.90 10.22
C THR A 40 -3.77 18.78 9.73
N VAL A 41 -4.89 19.10 9.08
CA VAL A 41 -5.83 18.11 8.53
C VAL A 41 -5.16 17.28 7.43
N LEU A 42 -4.45 17.93 6.50
CA LEU A 42 -3.71 17.25 5.44
C LEU A 42 -2.63 16.32 5.98
N TRP A 43 -1.93 16.72 7.05
CA TRP A 43 -0.92 15.90 7.71
C TRP A 43 -1.52 14.63 8.32
N TRP A 44 -2.61 14.75 9.09
CA TRP A 44 -3.29 13.58 9.66
C TRP A 44 -3.86 12.66 8.58
N THR A 45 -4.38 13.23 7.51
CA THR A 45 -4.89 12.46 6.36
C THR A 45 -3.75 11.72 5.65
N ALA A 46 -2.61 12.38 5.45
CA ALA A 46 -1.40 11.76 4.90
C ALA A 46 -0.92 10.60 5.79
N MET A 47 -0.95 10.77 7.11
CA MET A 47 -0.59 9.70 8.05
C MET A 47 -1.53 8.49 7.97
N GLY A 48 -2.84 8.73 7.83
CA GLY A 48 -3.82 7.66 7.59
C GLY A 48 -3.56 6.93 6.27
N CYS A 49 -3.24 7.67 5.21
CA CYS A 49 -2.87 7.11 3.91
C CYS A 49 -1.57 6.28 4.00
N LEU A 50 -0.58 6.75 4.75
CA LEU A 50 0.65 6.01 5.00
C LEU A 50 0.39 4.67 5.71
N MET A 51 -0.50 4.66 6.71
CA MET A 51 -0.89 3.41 7.39
C MET A 51 -1.57 2.43 6.43
N ALA A 52 -2.40 2.92 5.51
CA ALA A 52 -3.01 2.08 4.48
C ALA A 52 -1.98 1.49 3.50
N ILE A 53 -0.97 2.27 3.10
CA ILE A 53 0.17 1.80 2.29
C ILE A 53 0.89 0.67 3.01
N VAL A 54 1.21 0.84 4.29
CA VAL A 54 1.90 -0.19 5.07
C VAL A 54 1.06 -1.46 5.17
N ALA A 55 -0.25 -1.34 5.43
CA ALA A 55 -1.15 -2.48 5.48
C ALA A 55 -1.21 -3.23 4.14
N ASP A 56 -1.30 -2.51 3.01
CA ASP A 56 -1.32 -3.13 1.68
C ASP A 56 -0.02 -3.87 1.37
N VAL A 57 1.15 -3.28 1.69
CA VAL A 57 2.45 -3.95 1.56
C VAL A 57 2.52 -5.21 2.39
N LEU A 58 2.04 -5.18 3.64
CA LEU A 58 2.02 -6.38 4.49
C LEU A 58 1.13 -7.47 3.90
N LEU A 59 -0.02 -7.10 3.32
CA LEU A 59 -0.89 -8.05 2.62
C LEU A 59 -0.22 -8.61 1.36
N LEU A 60 0.44 -7.77 0.55
CA LEU A 60 1.21 -8.21 -0.63
C LEU A 60 2.29 -9.23 -0.23
N VAL A 61 3.11 -8.90 0.77
CA VAL A 61 4.17 -9.78 1.26
C VAL A 61 3.59 -11.07 1.83
N GLY A 62 2.52 -10.98 2.63
CA GLY A 62 1.86 -12.15 3.21
C GLY A 62 1.29 -13.10 2.15
N VAL A 63 0.57 -12.55 1.17
CA VAL A 63 -0.01 -13.32 0.06
C VAL A 63 1.08 -13.96 -0.80
N LEU A 64 2.16 -13.21 -1.08
CA LEU A 64 3.29 -13.71 -1.88
C LEU A 64 4.07 -14.80 -1.12
N GLY A 65 4.27 -14.64 0.19
CA GLY A 65 4.89 -15.63 1.06
C GLY A 65 4.10 -16.93 1.12
N ILE A 66 2.78 -16.86 1.31
CA ILE A 66 1.91 -18.05 1.28
C ILE A 66 1.98 -18.73 -0.10
N ALA A 67 1.95 -17.96 -1.18
CA ALA A 67 2.05 -18.49 -2.54
C ALA A 67 3.38 -19.22 -2.77
N ALA A 68 4.49 -18.66 -2.30
CA ALA A 68 5.82 -19.27 -2.39
C ALA A 68 5.90 -20.58 -1.61
N LEU A 69 5.38 -20.61 -0.38
CA LEU A 69 5.37 -21.83 0.45
C LEU A 69 4.54 -22.95 -0.18
N VAL A 70 3.34 -22.62 -0.71
CA VAL A 70 2.49 -23.59 -1.41
C VAL A 70 3.16 -24.14 -2.67
N HIS A 71 3.83 -23.27 -3.43
CA HIS A 71 4.56 -23.69 -4.63
C HIS A 71 5.70 -24.65 -4.29
N SER A 72 6.53 -24.34 -3.29
CA SER A 72 7.62 -25.21 -2.84
C SER A 72 7.11 -26.57 -2.35
N ALA A 73 6.03 -26.61 -1.57
CA ALA A 73 5.45 -27.85 -1.07
C ALA A 73 4.87 -28.74 -2.20
N SER A 74 4.42 -28.15 -3.30
CA SER A 74 3.94 -28.89 -4.46
C SER A 74 5.06 -29.43 -5.36
N SER A 75 6.21 -28.75 -5.39
CA SER A 75 7.37 -29.13 -6.21
C SER A 75 8.15 -30.31 -5.65
N ASP A 76 8.02 -30.59 -4.34
CA ASP A 76 8.75 -31.66 -3.64
C ASP A 76 8.02 -33.02 -3.69
N ARG A 77 6.91 -33.11 -4.45
CA ARG A 77 6.27 -34.41 -4.72
C ARG A 77 7.03 -35.13 -5.82
N PRO A 78 7.64 -36.31 -5.56
CA PRO A 78 8.29 -37.10 -6.59
C PRO A 78 7.28 -37.48 -7.65
N HIS A 79 7.60 -37.16 -8.89
CA HIS A 79 6.92 -37.62 -10.09
C HIS A 79 7.18 -39.13 -10.17
N VAL A 80 6.14 -39.91 -9.87
CA VAL A 80 6.11 -41.37 -10.01
C VAL A 80 6.23 -41.75 -11.48
#